data_AF-A0A2S6ZKB3-F1
#
_entry.id   AF-A0A2S6ZKB3-F1
#
_cell.length_a   1.000
_cell.length_b   1.000
_cell.length_c   1.000
_cell.angle_alpha   90.00
_cell.angle_beta   90.00
_cell.angle_gamma   90.00
#
_symmetry.space_group_name_H-M   'P 1'
#
loop_
_entity.id
_entity.type
_entity.pdbx_description
1 polymer ?
#
loop_
_entity_poly.entity_id
_entity_poly.type
_entity_poly.pdbx_seq_one_letter_code
_entity_poly.pdbx_strand_id
1 'polypeptide(L)' 'MPALRASSPDRRHFWQAFANMAAAIESKAMTIEDAQFVGRRAEEILSWRGLENTDEHA' A
#
# COMPACT_ATOMS: atom_id res chain seq x y z
N MET A 1 21.37 10.17 -19.86
CA MET A 1 20.05 9.51 -19.86
C MET A 1 19.03 10.46 -19.26
N PRO A 2 18.18 11.12 -20.08
CA PRO A 2 17.21 12.07 -19.56
C PRO A 2 15.96 11.33 -19.01
N ALA A 3 15.56 11.72 -17.80
CA ALA A 3 14.22 11.60 -17.24
C ALA A 3 13.53 10.21 -17.19
N LEU A 4 14.02 9.31 -16.34
CA LEU A 4 13.18 8.27 -15.70
C LEU A 4 12.44 8.82 -14.45
N ARG A 5 12.06 10.10 -14.46
CA ARG A 5 11.34 10.77 -13.35
C ARG A 5 9.92 11.21 -13.75
N ALA A 6 9.38 10.70 -14.84
CA ALA A 6 8.11 11.16 -15.41
C ALA A 6 6.87 10.34 -15.00
N SER A 7 6.98 9.32 -14.14
CA SER A 7 5.80 8.51 -13.79
C SER A 7 5.90 7.81 -12.44
N SER A 8 6.46 8.44 -11.42
CA SER A 8 6.13 7.99 -10.06
C SER A 8 4.69 8.45 -9.81
N PRO A 9 3.71 7.54 -9.67
CA PRO A 9 2.38 7.94 -9.26
C PRO A 9 2.56 8.76 -7.98
N ASP A 10 1.92 9.92 -7.90
CA ASP A 10 1.89 10.69 -6.66
C ASP A 10 1.57 9.75 -5.49
N ARG A 11 2.14 10.00 -4.32
CA ARG A 11 2.03 9.17 -3.11
C ARG A 11 0.59 8.68 -2.91
N ARG A 12 -0.38 9.58 -3.16
CA ARG A 12 -1.82 9.35 -3.11
C ARG A 12 -2.35 8.32 -4.12
N HIS A 13 -1.87 8.35 -5.37
CA HIS A 13 -2.27 7.37 -6.40
C HIS A 13 -1.74 5.97 -6.08
N PHE A 14 -0.51 5.88 -5.55
CA PHE A 14 0.04 4.61 -5.06
C PHE A 14 -0.80 4.05 -3.90
N TRP A 15 -1.13 4.90 -2.91
CA TRP A 15 -1.98 4.53 -1.78
C TRP A 15 -3.35 4.01 -2.20
N GLN A 16 -4.02 4.72 -3.13
CA GLN A 16 -5.33 4.30 -3.62
C GLN A 16 -5.27 2.96 -4.37
N ALA A 17 -4.30 2.78 -5.26
CA ALA A 17 -4.15 1.53 -6.00
C ALA A 17 -3.81 0.36 -5.07
N PHE A 18 -2.97 0.59 -4.06
CA PHE A 18 -2.57 -0.40 -3.08
C PHE A 18 -3.74 -0.83 -2.20
N ALA A 19 -4.49 0.13 -1.63
CA ALA A 19 -5.67 -0.14 -0.81
C ALA A 19 -6.74 -0.94 -1.59
N ASN A 20 -6.97 -0.57 -2.85
CA ASN A 20 -7.91 -1.29 -3.72
C ASN A 20 -7.48 -2.75 -3.97
N MET A 21 -6.18 -3.01 -4.15
CA MET A 21 -5.66 -4.37 -4.32
C MET A 21 -5.76 -5.19 -3.03
N ALA A 22 -5.38 -4.61 -1.89
CA ALA A 22 -5.48 -5.28 -0.59
C ALA A 22 -6.93 -5.70 -0.30
N ALA A 23 -7.89 -4.78 -0.47
CA ALA A 23 -9.31 -5.07 -0.28
C ALA A 23 -9.85 -6.14 -1.24
N ALA A 24 -9.40 -6.15 -2.50
CA ALA A 24 -9.80 -7.17 -3.46
C ALA A 24 -9.24 -8.57 -3.14
N ILE A 25 -8.07 -8.63 -2.51
CA ILE A 25 -7.47 -9.90 -2.05
C ILE A 25 -8.15 -10.36 -0.76
N GLU A 26 -8.36 -9.47 0.21
CA GLU A 26 -9.08 -9.78 1.45
C GLU A 26 -10.51 -10.25 1.18
N SER A 27 -11.23 -9.62 0.25
CA SER A 27 -12.58 -10.05 -0.15
C SER A 27 -12.62 -11.44 -0.79
N LYS A 28 -11.48 -11.92 -1.30
CA LYS A 28 -11.34 -13.26 -1.91
C LYS A 28 -10.63 -14.24 -0.98
N ALA A 29 -10.22 -13.81 0.21
CA ALA A 29 -9.60 -14.65 1.21
C ALA A 29 -10.60 -15.70 1.70
N MET A 30 -10.17 -16.96 1.70
CA MET A 30 -11.06 -18.08 2.02
C MET A 30 -11.20 -18.28 3.53
N THR A 31 -10.25 -17.74 4.30
CA THR A 31 -10.20 -17.83 5.75
C THR A 31 -9.86 -16.49 6.40
N ILE A 32 -10.20 -16.35 7.68
CA ILE A 32 -9.83 -15.18 8.49
C ILE A 32 -8.30 -15.05 8.61
N GLU A 33 -7.58 -16.17 8.63
CA GLU A 33 -6.12 -16.19 8.70
C GLU A 33 -5.49 -15.62 7.43
N ASP A 34 -6.04 -15.95 6.26
CA ASP A 34 -5.61 -15.39 4.97
C ASP A 34 -5.81 -13.88 4.90
N ALA A 35 -6.96 -13.38 5.39
CA ALA A 35 -7.23 -11.95 5.45
C ALA A 35 -6.26 -11.21 6.38
N GLN A 36 -5.98 -11.78 7.57
CA GLN A 36 -5.01 -11.20 8.51
C GLN A 36 -3.58 -11.23 7.96
N PHE A 37 -3.20 -12.28 7.23
CA PHE A 37 -1.91 -12.35 6.56
C PHE A 37 -1.76 -11.25 5.51
N VAL A 38 -2.78 -11.05 4.67
CA VAL A 38 -2.79 -9.99 3.65
C VAL A 38 -2.72 -8.61 4.29
N GLY A 39 -3.49 -8.36 5.36
CA GLY A 39 -3.44 -7.11 6.12
C GLY A 39 -2.05 -6.80 6.70
N ARG A 40 -1.41 -7.78 7.38
CA ARG A 40 -0.04 -7.59 7.92
C ARG A 40 0.99 -7.32 6.82
N ARG A 41 0.89 -8.04 5.70
CA ARG A 41 1.78 -7.83 4.54
C ARG A 41 1.53 -6.48 3.91
N ALA A 42 0.29 -6.00 3.93
CA ALA A 42 -0.03 -4.66 3.46
C ALA A 42 0.68 -3.62 4.33
N GLU A 43 0.54 -3.70 5.66
CA GLU A 43 1.20 -2.82 6.62
C GLU A 43 2.73 -2.81 6.50
N GLU A 44 3.36 -3.98 6.36
CA GLU A 44 4.82 -4.08 6.17
C GLU A 44 5.32 -3.37 4.90
N ILE A 45 4.59 -3.50 3.79
CA ILE A 45 4.94 -2.82 2.52
C ILE A 45 4.83 -1.30 2.68
N LEU A 46 3.90 -0.82 3.50
CA LEU A 46 3.74 0.61 3.80
C LEU A 46 4.89 1.14 4.65
N SER A 47 5.31 0.37 5.66
CA SER A 47 6.49 0.70 6.48
C SER A 47 7.76 0.79 5.62
N TRP A 48 7.98 -0.15 4.69
CA TRP A 48 9.16 -0.15 3.81
C TRP A 48 9.26 1.05 2.85
N ARG A 49 8.12 1.70 2.54
CA ARG A 49 8.07 2.81 1.60
C ARG A 49 8.31 4.17 2.27
N GLY A 50 8.60 4.22 3.57
CA GLY A 50 8.66 5.50 4.32
C GLY A 50 7.30 6.22 4.28
N LEU A 51 6.24 5.43 4.11
CA LEU A 51 4.86 5.90 4.10
C LEU A 51 4.18 5.67 5.45
N GLU A 52 4.95 5.41 6.51
CA GLU A 52 4.47 5.61 7.87
C GLU A 52 3.94 7.03 8.00
N ASN A 53 2.83 7.15 8.71
CA ASN A 53 1.97 8.30 8.78
C ASN A 53 2.75 9.54 9.30
N THR A 54 3.42 10.25 8.40
CA THR A 54 4.04 11.55 8.67
C THR A 54 3.01 12.66 8.50
N ASP A 55 1.79 12.46 8.99
CA ASP A 55 0.79 13.52 9.21
C ASP A 55 0.64 13.80 10.71
N GLU A 56 1.74 13.72 11.48
CA GLU A 56 1.74 14.05 12.91
C GLU A 56 2.41 15.37 13.29
N HIS A 57 2.99 16.19 12.39
CA HIS A 57 3.50 17.51 12.81
C HIS A 57 3.42 18.65 11.77
N ALA A 58 2.67 19.68 12.21
CA ALA A 58 2.70 21.12 11.89
C ALA A 58 1.86 21.65 10.70
#